data_AF-A0A952A4L7-F1
#
_entry.id   AF-A0A952A4L7-F1
#
_cell.length_a   1.000
_cell.length_b   1.000
_cell.length_c   1.000
_cell.angle_alpha   90.00
_cell.angle_beta   90.00
_cell.angle_gamma   90.00
#
_symmetry.space_group_name_H-M   'P 1'
#
loop_
_entity.id
_entity.type
_entity.pdbx_description
1 polymer ?
#
loop_
_entity_poly.entity_id
_entity_poly.type
_entity_poly.pdbx_seq_one_letter_code
_entity_poly.pdbx_strand_id
1 'polypeptide(L)'
;LRGTLDGKTVGGKVHYPLEEGLPIDVSLGLQGLNWDRVVSKASTGKSGDAFARTVNFDVRLGELLMGGSRYGGITAKGSYAADKVTLAQAVVEEALGFGITAKGSIDKLSADRRADLALGLAGEGVKGAITVKGPMSKLDVGGAVTYAGAEIGLNGWVRTEPDVAYQLAASAKAPEAGVVLARLQDEPRAAKLGPLDLGMQIAGAGDVAKITGIAGKIGGMTLSGDASVNTGGAVPVVNAVLKAGVVPVLALMGDDGTGAAEAASGKGARWSSEPLSFDWIRNFDGRIALTAERALYGDYVLDKPSLALVSKGGTLNIEGLKGGLYGGVFTASGTLTSGEAQGMALKVALSGVPVEPFLKAAMASAPATGTFDMTANVTARGRSQKALMSSLAGPVRLAATNGVIRKVNLKALDEELGDLRSIDSFARFAGTALKGGETQYRTLAIDATGKGGRFNIDKVTSDMDGGSVTAKGYVDMGAWYADSVATFRLGSHADAPAIPATIKGPLPVPEVNYSLGPLQTWFGKRIALVGIKAAVGGEKLDLGGLIGGKTQDKAAVAEGETPAAAQPQKSVEQELGTALGKGLGKLLGKKKPAEQEQ
;
A
#
# COMPACT_ATOMS: atom_id res chain seq x y z
N LEU A 1 20.56 25.61 -55.35
CA LEU A 1 19.19 25.59 -55.92
C LEU A 1 19.30 25.48 -57.44
N ARG A 2 18.92 24.35 -58.05
CA ARG A 2 18.59 24.28 -59.48
C ARG A 2 17.08 24.04 -59.54
N GLY A 3 16.35 25.00 -60.10
CA GLY A 3 14.90 24.94 -60.26
C GLY A 3 14.47 25.98 -61.28
N THR A 4 13.55 25.61 -62.16
CA THR A 4 12.92 26.50 -63.14
C THR A 4 11.95 27.43 -62.41
N LEU A 5 12.15 28.74 -62.58
CA LEU A 5 11.21 29.77 -62.17
C LEU A 5 10.05 29.79 -63.17
N ASP A 6 8.91 29.21 -62.82
CA ASP A 6 7.63 29.41 -63.53
C ASP A 6 6.68 30.40 -62.81
N GLY A 7 7.13 30.99 -61.70
CA GLY A 7 6.36 31.99 -60.98
C GLY A 7 5.30 31.45 -60.02
N LYS A 8 5.11 30.13 -59.87
CA LYS A 8 4.17 29.57 -58.87
C LYS A 8 4.75 28.59 -57.85
N THR A 9 5.93 27.99 -58.10
CA THR A 9 6.52 27.00 -57.19
C THR A 9 8.05 27.01 -57.27
N VAL A 10 8.72 26.94 -56.11
CA VAL A 10 10.16 26.68 -56.03
C VAL A 10 10.36 25.37 -55.28
N GLY A 11 10.62 24.29 -56.03
CA GLY A 11 11.02 23.00 -55.46
C GLY A 11 12.52 22.80 -55.58
N GLY A 12 13.19 22.43 -54.50
CA GLY A 12 14.60 22.06 -54.53
C GLY A 12 15.09 21.51 -53.20
N LYS A 13 15.96 20.49 -53.24
CA LYS A 13 16.73 20.07 -52.06
C LYS A 13 17.81 21.12 -51.78
N VAL A 14 17.81 21.70 -50.58
CA VAL A 14 18.88 22.57 -50.11
C VAL A 14 19.67 21.79 -49.09
N HIS A 15 20.89 21.38 -49.46
CA HIS A 15 21.84 20.84 -48.52
C HIS A 15 22.51 22.04 -47.83
N TYR A 16 22.11 22.34 -46.59
CA TYR A 16 22.72 23.40 -45.80
C TYR A 16 23.60 22.73 -44.75
N PRO A 17 24.94 22.77 -44.88
CA PRO A 17 25.82 22.34 -43.80
C PRO A 17 25.72 23.39 -42.70
N LEU A 18 24.93 23.12 -41.66
CA LEU A 18 25.17 23.72 -40.36
C LEU A 18 26.45 23.08 -39.83
N GLU A 19 27.38 23.90 -39.32
CA GLU A 19 28.72 23.47 -38.88
C GLU A 19 28.68 22.20 -38.01
N GLU A 20 29.75 21.40 -38.16
CA GLU A 20 29.98 20.04 -37.65
C GLU A 20 29.07 19.60 -36.48
N GLY A 21 28.04 18.81 -36.78
CA GLY A 21 27.17 18.28 -35.74
C GLY A 21 26.20 17.18 -36.15
N LEU A 22 25.34 17.39 -37.15
CA LEU A 22 24.33 16.41 -37.58
C LEU A 22 23.80 16.77 -38.98
N PRO A 23 23.75 15.85 -39.97
CA PRO A 23 23.11 16.12 -41.24
C PRO A 23 21.59 16.24 -41.05
N ILE A 24 21.03 17.43 -41.32
CA ILE A 24 19.59 17.63 -41.39
C ILE A 24 19.15 17.45 -42.85
N ASP A 25 18.40 16.39 -43.14
CA ASP A 25 17.75 16.21 -44.45
C ASP A 25 16.47 17.03 -44.51
N VAL A 26 16.57 18.26 -45.03
CA VAL A 26 15.42 19.14 -45.25
C VAL A 26 14.89 18.96 -46.68
N SER A 27 13.71 18.33 -46.83
CA SER A 27 12.95 18.36 -48.09
C SER A 27 12.03 19.58 -48.11
N LEU A 28 12.52 20.70 -48.67
CA LEU A 28 11.77 21.94 -48.80
C LEU A 28 10.83 21.88 -50.03
N GLY A 29 9.54 21.71 -49.78
CA GLY A 29 8.49 21.91 -50.78
C GLY A 29 7.82 23.28 -50.59
N LEU A 30 8.41 24.36 -51.11
CA LEU A 30 7.82 25.70 -50.99
C LEU A 30 6.67 25.86 -52.00
N GLN A 31 5.43 25.69 -51.55
CA GLN A 31 4.21 26.00 -52.32
C GLN A 31 3.51 27.23 -51.73
N GLY A 32 3.16 28.20 -52.58
CA GLY A 32 2.34 29.36 -52.18
C GLY A 32 3.08 30.68 -51.88
N LEU A 33 4.37 30.81 -52.26
CA LEU A 33 5.06 32.11 -52.26
C LEU A 33 4.39 33.06 -53.26
N ASN A 34 3.55 33.97 -52.75
CA ASN A 34 2.93 35.01 -53.57
C ASN A 34 3.92 36.17 -53.78
N TRP A 35 4.74 36.07 -54.83
CA TRP A 35 5.77 37.05 -55.17
C TRP A 35 5.23 38.47 -55.40
N ASP A 36 3.98 38.63 -55.85
CA ASP A 36 3.35 39.95 -56.04
C ASP A 36 3.11 40.68 -54.71
N ARG A 37 2.97 39.94 -53.60
CA ARG A 37 2.88 40.48 -52.23
C ARG A 37 4.24 40.63 -51.52
N VAL A 38 5.29 39.95 -52.01
CA VAL A 38 6.67 40.05 -51.50
C VAL A 38 7.35 41.36 -51.94
N VAL A 39 6.81 42.03 -52.96
CA VAL A 39 7.38 43.26 -53.55
C VAL A 39 6.49 44.51 -53.34
N SER A 40 5.32 44.42 -52.72
CA SER A 40 4.36 45.54 -52.73
C SER A 40 4.64 46.66 -51.71
N LYS A 41 5.43 47.64 -52.15
CA LYS A 41 5.29 49.12 -52.11
C LYS A 41 6.67 49.77 -51.95
N ALA A 42 7.13 50.45 -53.00
CA ALA A 42 8.25 51.37 -52.89
C ALA A 42 7.83 52.53 -51.97
N SER A 43 8.62 52.81 -50.92
CA SER A 43 8.51 54.09 -50.22
C SER A 43 8.92 55.18 -51.21
N THR A 44 8.13 56.24 -51.34
CA THR A 44 8.48 57.45 -52.08
C THR A 44 9.45 58.36 -51.29
N GLY A 45 10.29 57.77 -50.43
CA GLY A 45 11.30 58.46 -49.63
C GLY A 45 12.62 58.62 -50.37
N LYS A 46 13.26 59.79 -50.22
CA LYS A 46 14.51 60.17 -50.86
C LYS A 46 15.65 59.17 -50.57
N SER A 47 16.51 59.00 -51.58
CA SER A 47 17.80 58.29 -51.55
C SER A 47 18.55 58.44 -50.21
N GLY A 48 18.55 57.38 -49.40
CA GLY A 48 19.23 57.32 -48.11
C GLY A 48 18.72 56.20 -47.19
N ASP A 49 17.44 55.83 -47.29
CA ASP A 49 16.85 54.79 -46.45
C ASP A 49 17.06 53.40 -47.06
N ALA A 50 17.72 52.51 -46.30
CA ALA A 50 17.85 51.11 -46.64
C ALA A 50 16.47 50.47 -46.87
N PHE A 51 16.35 49.69 -47.94
CA PHE A 51 15.15 48.97 -48.36
C PHE A 51 14.48 48.17 -47.22
N ALA A 52 13.55 48.77 -46.47
CA ALA A 52 12.70 48.04 -45.53
C ALA A 52 11.54 47.37 -46.29
N ARG A 53 11.81 46.22 -46.93
CA ARG A 53 10.77 45.41 -47.58
C ARG A 53 10.15 44.44 -46.57
N THR A 54 8.84 44.52 -46.38
CA THR A 54 8.07 43.48 -45.67
C THR A 54 7.83 42.30 -46.61
N VAL A 55 8.34 41.13 -46.25
CA VAL A 55 8.16 39.87 -46.96
C VAL A 55 7.11 39.04 -46.23
N ASN A 56 5.92 38.89 -46.83
CA ASN A 56 4.91 37.98 -46.30
C ASN A 56 5.20 36.55 -46.77
N PHE A 57 5.01 35.56 -45.90
CA PHE A 57 5.19 34.16 -46.23
C PHE A 57 3.99 33.30 -45.79
N ASP A 58 3.68 32.28 -46.58
CA ASP A 58 2.77 31.18 -46.29
C ASP A 58 3.51 29.92 -46.76
N VAL A 59 4.01 29.14 -45.79
CA VAL A 59 4.88 27.99 -46.00
C VAL A 59 4.12 26.74 -45.59
N ARG A 60 4.23 25.69 -46.40
CA ARG A 60 3.81 24.33 -46.06
C ARG A 60 4.98 23.40 -46.28
N LEU A 61 5.25 22.53 -45.33
CA LEU A 61 6.29 21.51 -45.38
C LEU A 61 5.62 20.19 -45.03
N GLY A 62 5.79 19.17 -45.90
CA GLY A 62 5.15 17.88 -45.70
C GLY A 62 5.67 17.17 -44.46
N GLU A 63 6.99 17.03 -44.37
CA GLU A 63 7.64 16.32 -43.27
C GLU A 63 9.03 16.89 -43.01
N LEU A 64 9.41 16.94 -41.74
CA LEU A 64 10.73 17.33 -41.28
C LEU A 64 11.23 16.31 -40.26
N LEU A 65 12.47 15.86 -40.43
CA LEU A 65 13.17 15.01 -39.47
C LEU A 65 14.20 15.87 -38.73
N MET A 66 14.02 16.06 -37.42
CA MET A 66 14.98 16.77 -36.57
C MET A 66 15.26 15.95 -35.31
N GLY A 67 16.56 15.74 -35.01
CA GLY A 67 16.97 15.02 -33.80
C GLY A 67 16.38 13.60 -33.68
N GLY A 68 16.17 12.91 -34.81
CA GLY A 68 15.55 11.57 -34.86
C GLY A 68 14.02 11.56 -34.67
N SER A 69 13.39 12.72 -34.48
CA SER A 69 11.94 12.85 -34.37
C SER A 69 11.31 13.32 -35.68
N ARG A 70 10.14 12.75 -36.00
CA ARG A 70 9.34 13.10 -37.18
C ARG A 70 8.36 14.21 -36.83
N TYR A 71 8.35 15.24 -37.68
CA TYR A 71 7.44 16.38 -37.59
C TYR A 71 6.64 16.49 -38.89
N GLY A 72 5.32 16.30 -38.82
CA GLY A 72 4.43 16.25 -39.98
C GLY A 72 3.48 17.45 -40.06
N GLY A 73 3.01 17.75 -41.28
CA GLY A 73 1.94 18.74 -41.51
C GLY A 73 2.33 20.15 -41.08
N ILE A 74 3.57 20.55 -41.33
CA ILE A 74 4.10 21.83 -40.87
C ILE A 74 3.57 22.95 -41.78
N THR A 75 2.88 23.93 -41.19
CA THR A 75 2.45 25.13 -41.89
C THR A 75 2.89 26.38 -41.12
N ALA A 76 3.28 27.44 -41.81
CA ALA A 76 3.68 28.69 -41.16
C ALA A 76 3.27 29.89 -42.01
N LYS A 77 2.57 30.84 -41.40
CA LYS A 77 2.13 32.09 -42.00
C LYS A 77 2.65 33.26 -41.19
N GLY A 78 3.19 34.26 -41.87
CA GLY A 78 3.78 35.40 -41.19
C GLY A 78 4.37 36.44 -42.13
N SER A 79 5.17 37.31 -41.54
CA SER A 79 5.92 38.33 -42.25
C SER A 79 7.34 38.46 -41.70
N TYR A 80 8.25 38.91 -42.56
CA TYR A 80 9.58 39.34 -42.19
C TYR A 80 9.75 40.80 -42.58
N ALA A 81 10.11 41.66 -41.63
CA ALA A 81 10.41 43.07 -41.87
C ALA A 81 11.34 43.59 -40.78
N ALA A 82 12.25 44.50 -41.12
CA ALA A 82 13.11 45.21 -40.16
C ALA A 82 13.79 44.27 -39.13
N ASP A 83 14.42 43.19 -39.63
CA ASP A 83 15.14 42.21 -38.81
C ASP A 83 14.27 41.44 -37.79
N LYS A 84 12.95 41.35 -38.07
CA LYS A 84 11.94 40.68 -37.26
C LYS A 84 11.10 39.75 -38.11
N VAL A 85 10.96 38.49 -37.68
CA VAL A 85 9.92 37.56 -38.17
C VAL A 85 8.73 37.66 -37.23
N THR A 86 7.54 37.89 -37.78
CA THR A 86 6.27 37.80 -37.07
C THR A 86 5.50 36.58 -37.59
N LEU A 87 5.25 35.62 -36.71
CA LEU A 87 4.41 34.45 -36.96
C LEU A 87 2.98 34.78 -36.60
N ALA A 88 2.12 34.91 -37.62
CA ALA A 88 0.68 35.04 -37.42
C ALA A 88 0.08 33.71 -36.93
N GLN A 89 0.58 32.61 -37.50
CA GLN A 89 0.24 31.25 -37.13
C GLN A 89 1.30 30.30 -37.70
N ALA A 90 1.88 29.46 -36.88
CA ALA A 90 2.57 28.24 -37.31
C ALA A 90 1.89 27.05 -36.66
N VAL A 91 1.79 25.94 -37.39
CA VAL A 91 1.20 24.68 -36.94
C VAL A 91 2.16 23.57 -37.32
N VAL A 92 2.36 22.65 -36.41
CA VAL A 92 2.93 21.33 -36.68
C VAL A 92 1.86 20.34 -36.24
N GLU A 93 1.23 19.65 -37.20
CA GLU A 93 0.10 18.76 -36.92
C GLU A 93 0.55 17.52 -36.14
N GLU A 94 1.72 16.99 -36.48
CA GLU A 94 2.33 15.85 -35.79
C GLU A 94 3.69 16.27 -35.24
N ALA A 95 3.77 16.58 -33.95
CA ALA A 95 5.02 16.78 -33.23
C ALA A 95 4.97 15.96 -31.96
N LEU A 96 5.78 14.90 -31.87
CA LEU A 96 5.86 14.06 -30.66
C LEU A 96 4.50 13.47 -30.24
N GLY A 97 3.60 13.22 -31.20
CA GLY A 97 2.26 12.66 -30.96
C GLY A 97 1.16 13.70 -30.64
N PHE A 98 1.44 15.00 -30.73
CA PHE A 98 0.46 16.06 -30.55
C PHE A 98 0.67 17.23 -31.52
N GLY A 99 -0.34 18.06 -31.69
CA GLY A 99 -0.27 19.29 -32.47
C GLY A 99 0.38 20.42 -31.68
N ILE A 100 1.28 21.16 -32.34
CA ILE A 100 1.88 22.39 -31.80
C ILE A 100 1.44 23.55 -32.67
N THR A 101 0.96 24.62 -32.03
CA THR A 101 0.73 25.91 -32.68
C THR A 101 1.69 26.93 -32.11
N ALA A 102 2.17 27.86 -32.93
CA ALA A 102 3.00 28.96 -32.49
C ALA A 102 2.52 30.28 -33.10
N LYS A 103 2.55 31.35 -32.31
CA LYS A 103 2.28 32.72 -32.74
C LYS A 103 3.21 33.66 -31.99
N GLY A 104 3.61 34.76 -32.61
CA GLY A 104 4.44 35.76 -31.95
C GLY A 104 5.51 36.31 -32.87
N SER A 105 6.67 36.67 -32.32
CA SER A 105 7.78 37.19 -33.11
C SER A 105 9.16 36.72 -32.66
N ILE A 106 10.09 36.72 -33.60
CA ILE A 106 11.52 36.62 -33.35
C ILE A 106 12.16 37.88 -33.92
N ASP A 107 12.71 38.70 -33.04
CA ASP A 107 13.34 39.98 -33.36
C ASP A 107 14.86 39.84 -33.37
N LYS A 108 15.56 40.81 -33.97
CA LYS A 108 17.03 40.89 -34.01
C LYS A 108 17.66 39.65 -34.65
N LEU A 109 17.12 39.20 -35.78
CA LEU A 109 17.58 37.99 -36.49
C LEU A 109 19.05 38.06 -36.92
N SER A 110 19.56 39.26 -37.19
CA SER A 110 20.94 39.53 -37.55
C SER A 110 21.92 39.63 -36.36
N ALA A 111 21.41 39.57 -35.12
CA ALA A 111 22.19 39.77 -33.89
C ALA A 111 21.72 38.83 -32.74
N ASP A 112 21.60 39.36 -31.51
CA ASP A 112 21.06 38.66 -30.34
C ASP A 112 19.55 38.41 -30.51
N ARG A 113 19.23 37.32 -31.24
CA ARG A 113 17.88 36.86 -31.55
C ARG A 113 17.01 36.84 -30.30
N ARG A 114 15.81 37.42 -30.36
CA ARG A 114 14.88 37.50 -29.22
C ARG A 114 13.52 36.94 -29.58
N ALA A 115 13.08 35.95 -28.82
CA ALA A 115 11.76 35.37 -28.94
C ALA A 115 10.72 36.16 -28.12
N ASP A 116 9.51 36.26 -28.66
CA ASP A 116 8.27 36.51 -27.94
C ASP A 116 7.21 35.63 -28.59
N LEU A 117 7.15 34.37 -28.16
CA LEU A 117 6.36 33.31 -28.76
C LEU A 117 5.33 32.78 -27.76
N ALA A 118 4.10 32.61 -28.23
CA ALA A 118 3.06 31.84 -27.59
C ALA A 118 2.90 30.52 -28.34
N LEU A 119 3.16 29.42 -27.65
CA LEU A 119 3.05 28.05 -28.13
C LEU A 119 1.78 27.43 -27.55
N GLY A 120 0.87 26.95 -28.40
CA GLY A 120 -0.29 26.17 -28.00
C GLY A 120 -0.05 24.69 -28.27
N LEU A 121 -0.37 23.83 -27.31
CA LEU A 121 -0.24 22.39 -27.39
C LEU A 121 -1.65 21.79 -27.42
N ALA A 122 -1.95 20.94 -28.40
CA ALA A 122 -3.26 20.31 -28.53
C ALA A 122 -3.13 18.91 -29.15
N GLY A 123 -3.67 17.90 -28.48
CA GLY A 123 -3.70 16.52 -28.94
C GLY A 123 -4.62 15.67 -28.07
N GLU A 124 -4.69 14.37 -28.34
CA GLU A 124 -5.45 13.46 -27.49
C GLU A 124 -4.85 13.45 -26.07
N GLY A 125 -5.65 13.86 -25.08
CA GLY A 125 -5.21 13.97 -23.69
C GLY A 125 -4.21 15.10 -23.40
N VAL A 126 -3.86 15.94 -24.38
CA VAL A 126 -2.90 17.04 -24.22
C VAL A 126 -3.53 18.37 -24.60
N LYS A 127 -3.50 19.35 -23.68
CA LYS A 127 -3.96 20.72 -23.97
C LYS A 127 -3.20 21.72 -23.12
N GLY A 128 -2.61 22.74 -23.72
CA GLY A 128 -1.87 23.72 -22.95
C GLY A 128 -1.39 24.92 -23.75
N ALA A 129 -0.80 25.86 -23.04
CA ALA A 129 -0.10 26.98 -23.64
C ALA A 129 1.18 27.27 -22.86
N ILE A 130 2.26 27.52 -23.60
CA ILE A 130 3.57 27.92 -23.09
C ILE A 130 3.96 29.23 -23.77
N THR A 131 4.48 30.16 -23.00
CA THR A 131 5.08 31.39 -23.49
C THR A 131 6.59 31.27 -23.39
N VAL A 132 7.29 31.79 -24.41
CA VAL A 132 8.74 31.78 -24.53
C VAL A 132 9.18 33.19 -24.90
N LYS A 133 9.92 33.86 -24.02
CA LYS A 133 10.30 35.27 -24.18
C LYS A 133 11.79 35.49 -23.92
N GLY A 134 12.36 36.55 -24.49
CA GLY A 134 13.74 36.96 -24.22
C GLY A 134 14.76 36.49 -25.26
N PRO A 135 16.06 36.74 -25.02
CA PRO A 135 17.12 36.36 -25.96
C PRO A 135 17.25 34.84 -26.10
N MET A 136 17.60 34.35 -27.29
CA MET A 136 17.76 32.91 -27.56
C MET A 136 18.85 32.26 -26.70
N SER A 137 19.80 33.05 -26.18
CA SER A 137 20.80 32.62 -25.21
C SER A 137 20.22 32.38 -23.81
N LYS A 138 19.11 33.07 -23.45
CA LYS A 138 18.39 32.93 -22.18
C LYS A 138 16.90 33.25 -22.35
N LEU A 139 16.09 32.19 -22.41
CA LEU A 139 14.66 32.25 -22.61
C LEU A 139 13.92 32.16 -21.28
N ASP A 140 13.02 33.11 -21.04
CA ASP A 140 11.98 33.02 -20.01
C ASP A 140 10.85 32.15 -20.56
N VAL A 141 10.51 31.09 -19.83
CA VAL A 141 9.49 30.11 -20.21
C VAL A 141 8.41 30.11 -19.15
N GLY A 142 7.15 30.20 -19.55
CA GLY A 142 6.03 30.24 -18.61
C GLY A 142 4.73 29.73 -19.19
N GLY A 143 4.03 28.85 -18.48
CA GLY A 143 2.71 28.37 -18.90
C GLY A 143 2.27 27.10 -18.17
N ALA A 144 1.20 26.51 -18.68
CA ALA A 144 0.63 25.29 -18.14
C ALA A 144 0.15 24.36 -19.25
N VAL A 145 0.33 23.07 -19.03
CA VAL A 145 -0.06 21.99 -19.93
C VAL A 145 -0.84 20.95 -19.14
N THR A 146 -2.05 20.67 -19.60
CA THR A 146 -2.78 19.47 -19.18
C THR A 146 -2.26 18.30 -19.98
N TYR A 147 -1.66 17.32 -19.32
CA TYR A 147 -1.30 16.04 -19.89
C TYR A 147 -2.03 14.95 -19.12
N ALA A 148 -2.86 14.20 -19.83
CA ALA A 148 -3.53 13.02 -19.31
C ALA A 148 -4.39 13.30 -18.06
N GLY A 149 -5.01 14.49 -17.99
CA GLY A 149 -5.83 14.94 -16.87
C GLY A 149 -5.07 15.56 -15.70
N ALA A 150 -3.73 15.61 -15.76
CA ALA A 150 -2.90 16.37 -14.83
C ALA A 150 -2.50 17.71 -15.45
N GLU A 151 -2.77 18.81 -14.75
CA GLU A 151 -2.28 20.15 -15.09
C GLU A 151 -0.85 20.32 -14.55
N ILE A 152 0.09 20.57 -15.45
CA ILE A 152 1.50 20.78 -15.17
C ILE A 152 1.85 22.23 -15.50
N GLY A 153 2.18 23.01 -14.48
CA GLY A 153 2.63 24.39 -14.60
C GLY A 153 4.15 24.49 -14.55
N LEU A 154 4.73 25.34 -15.39
CA LEU A 154 6.16 25.63 -15.43
C LEU A 154 6.37 27.12 -15.64
N ASN A 155 7.21 27.75 -14.83
CA ASN A 155 7.59 29.16 -14.97
C ASN A 155 9.05 29.36 -14.57
N GLY A 156 9.83 30.07 -15.37
CA GLY A 156 11.22 30.35 -15.04
C GLY A 156 12.05 30.67 -16.27
N TRP A 157 13.34 30.35 -16.25
CA TRP A 157 14.25 30.63 -17.35
C TRP A 157 15.12 29.43 -17.70
N VAL A 158 15.51 29.35 -18.96
CA VAL A 158 16.45 28.40 -19.53
C VAL A 158 17.51 29.16 -20.32
N ARG A 159 18.76 28.97 -19.96
CA ARG A 159 19.93 29.46 -20.68
C ARG A 159 20.52 28.32 -21.49
N THR A 160 20.87 28.57 -22.73
CA THR A 160 21.40 27.59 -23.69
C THR A 160 22.87 27.83 -24.02
N GLU A 161 23.38 29.04 -23.77
CA GLU A 161 24.77 29.43 -24.07
C GLU A 161 25.42 30.18 -22.88
N PRO A 162 26.74 30.00 -22.61
CA PRO A 162 27.62 29.02 -23.23
C PRO A 162 27.28 27.57 -22.82
N ASP A 163 26.65 27.40 -21.65
CA ASP A 163 26.21 26.11 -21.11
C ASP A 163 24.72 26.13 -20.79
N VAL A 164 24.09 24.95 -20.92
CA VAL A 164 22.70 24.74 -20.52
C VAL A 164 22.55 24.89 -19.02
N ALA A 165 21.75 25.87 -18.59
CA ALA A 165 21.37 26.07 -17.21
C ALA A 165 19.92 26.51 -17.11
N TYR A 166 19.23 26.16 -16.04
CA TYR A 166 17.82 26.48 -15.90
C TYR A 166 17.42 26.69 -14.44
N GLN A 167 16.38 27.49 -14.25
CA GLN A 167 15.68 27.63 -12.98
C GLN A 167 14.19 27.76 -13.26
N LEU A 168 13.42 26.78 -12.79
CA LEU A 168 12.01 26.60 -13.10
C LEU A 168 11.23 26.36 -11.81
N ALA A 169 10.21 27.18 -11.56
CA ALA A 169 9.12 26.85 -10.67
C ALA A 169 8.19 25.87 -11.40
N ALA A 170 7.98 24.68 -10.83
CA ALA A 170 7.10 23.66 -11.37
C ALA A 170 5.93 23.38 -10.42
N SER A 171 4.76 23.11 -10.98
CA SER A 171 3.59 22.67 -10.23
C SER A 171 2.87 21.53 -10.95
N ALA A 172 2.28 20.60 -10.23
CA ALA A 172 1.48 19.52 -10.79
C ALA A 172 0.19 19.38 -9.99
N LYS A 173 -0.96 19.40 -10.69
CA LYS A 173 -2.29 19.19 -10.12
C LYS A 173 -3.03 18.12 -10.88
N ALA A 174 -3.67 17.18 -10.20
CA ALA A 174 -4.48 16.15 -10.85
C ALA A 174 -5.63 15.74 -9.93
N PRO A 175 -6.79 15.34 -10.48
CA PRO A 175 -7.89 14.83 -9.66
C PRO A 175 -7.57 13.48 -8.99
N GLU A 176 -6.70 12.68 -9.61
CA GLU A 176 -6.29 11.36 -9.11
C GLU A 176 -4.80 11.12 -9.38
N ALA A 177 -3.99 11.12 -8.31
CA ALA A 177 -2.55 10.96 -8.37
C ALA A 177 -2.14 9.57 -8.86
N GLY A 178 -2.92 8.52 -8.56
CA GLY A 178 -2.58 7.18 -9.01
C GLY A 178 -2.72 6.99 -10.52
N VAL A 179 -3.57 7.79 -11.18
CA VAL A 179 -3.65 7.83 -12.65
C VAL A 179 -2.38 8.44 -13.25
N VAL A 180 -1.81 9.47 -12.61
CA VAL A 180 -0.53 10.05 -13.02
C VAL A 180 0.59 9.03 -12.84
N LEU A 181 0.64 8.38 -11.67
CA LEU A 181 1.67 7.39 -11.35
C LEU A 181 1.63 6.18 -12.28
N ALA A 182 0.43 5.64 -12.54
CA ALA A 182 0.27 4.50 -13.44
C ALA A 182 0.81 4.80 -14.84
N ARG A 183 0.55 6.00 -15.38
CA ARG A 183 1.10 6.39 -16.69
C ARG A 183 2.61 6.58 -16.69
N LEU A 184 3.18 7.12 -15.62
CA LEU A 184 4.64 7.26 -15.49
C LEU A 184 5.36 5.91 -15.39
N GLN A 185 4.68 4.88 -14.90
CA GLN A 185 5.23 3.54 -14.73
C GLN A 185 4.81 2.57 -15.85
N ASP A 186 4.01 3.02 -16.82
CA ASP A 186 3.35 2.16 -17.82
C ASP A 186 2.55 1.00 -17.18
N GLU A 187 1.95 1.27 -16.03
CA GLU A 187 1.15 0.31 -15.27
C GLU A 187 -0.32 0.33 -15.74
N PRO A 188 -0.95 -0.83 -15.96
CA PRO A 188 -2.30 -0.92 -16.52
C PRO A 188 -3.40 -0.46 -15.56
N ARG A 189 -3.11 -0.28 -14.26
CA ARG A 189 -4.09 0.12 -13.25
C ARG A 189 -3.55 1.23 -12.35
N ALA A 190 -4.42 2.20 -12.08
CA ALA A 190 -4.16 3.30 -11.17
C ALA A 190 -4.56 2.95 -9.73
N ALA A 191 -3.65 3.18 -8.78
CA ALA A 191 -4.00 3.18 -7.37
C ALA A 191 -4.98 4.31 -7.05
N LYS A 192 -5.83 4.15 -6.03
CA LYS A 192 -6.72 5.21 -5.55
C LYS A 192 -5.97 6.06 -4.52
N LEU A 193 -5.22 7.05 -5.00
CA LEU A 193 -4.40 7.91 -4.15
C LEU A 193 -5.05 9.27 -3.88
N GLY A 194 -6.12 9.62 -4.60
CA GLY A 194 -6.83 10.89 -4.47
C GLY A 194 -6.10 12.07 -5.14
N PRO A 195 -6.55 13.31 -4.90
CA PRO A 195 -6.05 14.48 -5.62
C PRO A 195 -4.54 14.74 -5.43
N LEU A 196 -3.87 15.13 -6.51
CA LEU A 196 -2.48 15.60 -6.52
C LEU A 196 -2.46 17.13 -6.53
N ASP A 197 -1.65 17.73 -5.66
CA ASP A 197 -1.25 19.14 -5.74
C ASP A 197 0.17 19.27 -5.20
N LEU A 198 1.15 19.47 -6.08
CA LEU A 198 2.57 19.60 -5.73
C LEU A 198 3.17 20.86 -6.36
N GLY A 199 4.02 21.56 -5.61
CA GLY A 199 4.88 22.63 -6.09
C GLY A 199 6.34 22.34 -5.76
N MET A 200 7.26 22.82 -6.61
CA MET A 200 8.70 22.68 -6.40
C MET A 200 9.50 23.72 -7.21
N GLN A 201 10.77 23.92 -6.84
CA GLN A 201 11.74 24.68 -7.62
C GLN A 201 12.79 23.73 -8.19
N ILE A 202 13.05 23.82 -9.49
CA ILE A 202 14.01 22.98 -10.20
C ILE A 202 15.11 23.89 -10.73
N ALA A 203 16.35 23.68 -10.32
CA ALA A 203 17.51 24.41 -10.82
C ALA A 203 18.60 23.44 -11.22
N GLY A 204 19.21 23.63 -12.39
CA GLY A 204 20.20 22.70 -12.89
C GLY A 204 21.15 23.28 -13.91
N ALA A 205 22.21 22.52 -14.19
CA ALA A 205 23.18 22.78 -15.24
C ALA A 205 23.54 21.43 -15.89
N GLY A 206 23.41 21.35 -17.22
CA GLY A 206 23.52 20.09 -17.95
C GLY A 206 22.59 19.01 -17.40
N ASP A 207 23.17 17.84 -17.10
CA ASP A 207 22.43 16.63 -16.67
C ASP A 207 22.06 16.59 -15.18
N VAL A 208 22.45 17.60 -14.39
CA VAL A 208 22.20 17.61 -12.95
C VAL A 208 21.15 18.65 -12.59
N ALA A 209 20.03 18.17 -12.05
CA ALA A 209 18.95 18.97 -11.52
C ALA A 209 18.90 18.89 -9.99
N LYS A 210 18.81 20.04 -9.32
CA LYS A 210 18.40 20.16 -7.92
C LYS A 210 16.93 20.54 -7.87
N ILE A 211 16.16 19.81 -7.07
CA ILE A 211 14.74 20.03 -6.83
C ILE A 211 14.63 20.45 -5.37
N THR A 212 14.17 21.67 -5.14
CA THR A 212 14.10 22.25 -3.80
C THR A 212 12.69 22.71 -3.48
N GLY A 213 12.35 22.71 -2.19
CA GLY A 213 11.05 23.17 -1.73
C GLY A 213 9.88 22.39 -2.34
N ILE A 214 10.04 21.07 -2.48
CA ILE A 214 8.91 20.19 -2.78
C ILE A 214 7.91 20.38 -1.65
N ALA A 215 6.68 20.71 -1.98
CA ALA A 215 5.62 20.91 -1.01
C ALA A 215 4.25 20.66 -1.65
N GLY A 216 3.37 19.95 -0.95
CA GLY A 216 2.00 19.76 -1.39
C GLY A 216 1.31 18.56 -0.77
N LYS A 217 0.34 18.01 -1.50
CA LYS A 217 -0.54 16.92 -1.06
C LYS A 217 -0.70 15.86 -2.15
N ILE A 218 -0.81 14.61 -1.70
CA ILE A 218 -1.22 13.44 -2.48
C ILE A 218 -2.37 12.79 -1.71
N GLY A 219 -3.59 12.97 -2.19
CA GLY A 219 -4.80 12.68 -1.43
C GLY A 219 -4.83 13.48 -0.13
N GLY A 220 -4.99 12.77 1.00
CA GLY A 220 -4.90 13.35 2.34
C GLY A 220 -3.47 13.49 2.90
N MET A 221 -2.46 12.93 2.22
CA MET A 221 -1.08 12.91 2.70
C MET A 221 -0.35 14.19 2.28
N THR A 222 0.20 14.92 3.24
CA THR A 222 1.14 16.02 2.94
C THR A 222 2.51 15.44 2.58
N LEU A 223 3.22 16.12 1.67
CA LEU A 223 4.58 15.78 1.28
C LEU A 223 5.42 17.07 1.21
N SER A 224 6.65 17.00 1.71
CA SER A 224 7.63 18.07 1.56
C SER A 224 9.05 17.54 1.48
N GLY A 225 9.99 18.33 0.97
CA GLY A 225 11.41 17.98 0.98
C GLY A 225 12.20 18.51 -0.21
N ASP A 226 13.34 17.89 -0.44
CA ASP A 226 14.27 18.24 -1.51
C ASP A 226 14.78 16.96 -2.21
N ALA A 227 15.18 17.10 -3.46
CA ALA A 227 15.75 16.03 -4.25
C ALA A 227 16.83 16.52 -5.23
N SER A 228 17.57 15.58 -5.80
CA SER A 228 18.48 15.82 -6.91
C SER A 228 18.39 14.67 -7.89
N VAL A 229 18.46 14.98 -9.18
CA VAL A 229 18.45 14.00 -10.26
C VAL A 229 19.67 14.24 -11.14
N ASN A 230 20.40 13.17 -11.46
CA ASN A 230 21.46 13.19 -12.46
C ASN A 230 21.05 12.24 -13.61
N THR A 231 20.91 12.79 -14.81
CA THR A 231 20.48 12.06 -16.01
C THR A 231 21.61 11.76 -16.98
N GLY A 232 22.87 12.00 -16.62
CA GLY A 232 24.02 11.85 -17.54
C GLY A 232 24.41 10.39 -17.80
N GLY A 233 23.83 9.44 -17.07
CA GLY A 233 24.04 8.00 -17.25
C GLY A 233 22.83 7.31 -17.89
N ALA A 234 23.00 6.03 -18.28
CA ALA A 234 21.91 5.22 -18.84
C ALA A 234 20.75 4.98 -17.86
N VAL A 235 21.04 5.00 -16.55
CA VAL A 235 20.05 4.95 -15.47
C VAL A 235 20.21 6.24 -14.66
N PRO A 236 19.13 7.00 -14.40
CA PRO A 236 19.23 8.23 -13.64
C PRO A 236 19.56 7.96 -12.17
N VAL A 237 20.38 8.82 -11.58
CA VAL A 237 20.68 8.79 -10.14
C VAL A 237 19.80 9.81 -9.42
N VAL A 238 18.93 9.33 -8.53
CA VAL A 238 17.97 10.12 -7.77
C VAL A 238 18.32 10.07 -6.29
N ASN A 239 18.51 11.24 -5.68
CA ASN A 239 18.62 11.38 -4.23
C ASN A 239 17.50 12.26 -3.70
N ALA A 240 16.85 11.87 -2.61
CA ALA A 240 15.77 12.63 -2.02
C ALA A 240 15.75 12.56 -0.50
N VAL A 241 15.35 13.67 0.13
CA VAL A 241 15.05 13.74 1.56
C VAL A 241 13.64 14.30 1.69
N LEU A 242 12.71 13.44 2.10
CA LEU A 242 11.28 13.69 2.10
C LEU A 242 10.70 13.59 3.51
N LYS A 243 9.68 14.40 3.76
CA LYS A 243 8.86 14.41 4.97
C LYS A 243 7.39 14.30 4.55
N ALA A 244 6.68 13.35 5.12
CA ALA A 244 5.26 13.13 4.89
C ALA A 244 4.44 13.36 6.16
N GLY A 245 3.16 13.67 6.01
CA GLY A 245 2.20 13.67 7.11
C GLY A 245 1.78 12.25 7.49
N VAL A 246 0.50 11.94 7.28
CA VAL A 246 -0.05 10.59 7.48
C VAL A 246 0.04 9.79 6.18
N VAL A 247 0.75 8.66 6.22
CA VAL A 247 1.00 7.78 5.06
C VAL A 247 0.01 6.60 5.07
N PRO A 248 -0.92 6.51 4.10
CA PRO A 248 -1.82 5.36 3.97
C PRO A 248 -1.13 4.23 3.19
N VAL A 249 -0.46 3.31 3.91
CA VAL A 249 0.41 2.29 3.29
C VAL A 249 -0.37 1.38 2.34
N LEU A 250 -1.58 0.94 2.70
CA LEU A 250 -2.39 0.06 1.84
C LEU A 250 -2.77 0.73 0.52
N ALA A 251 -3.22 1.99 0.56
CA ALA A 251 -3.57 2.75 -0.64
C ALA A 251 -2.37 2.92 -1.58
N LEU A 252 -1.17 3.14 -1.03
CA LEU A 252 0.07 3.20 -1.82
C LEU A 252 0.47 1.85 -2.44
N MET A 253 0.01 0.74 -1.86
CA MET A 253 0.18 -0.61 -2.42
C MET A 253 -0.92 -0.99 -3.42
N GLY A 254 -1.83 -0.07 -3.76
CA GLY A 254 -2.93 -0.31 -4.69
C GLY A 254 -4.15 -1.02 -4.07
N ASP A 255 -4.12 -1.30 -2.76
CA ASP A 255 -5.23 -1.90 -2.02
C ASP A 255 -6.20 -0.81 -1.57
N ASP A 256 -7.49 -0.95 -1.86
CA ASP A 256 -8.53 -0.02 -1.42
C ASP A 256 -9.06 -0.33 0.00
N GLY A 257 -8.42 -1.25 0.71
CA GLY A 257 -8.65 -1.55 2.13
C GLY A 257 -9.84 -2.48 2.38
N THR A 258 -10.53 -2.91 1.33
CA THR A 258 -11.70 -3.79 1.42
C THR A 258 -11.34 -5.21 1.84
N GLY A 259 -10.17 -5.71 1.44
CA GLY A 259 -9.73 -7.09 1.72
C GLY A 259 -9.53 -7.41 3.20
N ALA A 260 -9.11 -6.44 4.02
CA ALA A 260 -8.92 -6.64 5.47
C ALA A 260 -10.25 -6.76 6.22
N ALA A 261 -11.25 -5.93 5.86
CA ALA A 261 -12.59 -5.97 6.46
C ALA A 261 -13.41 -7.20 6.02
N GLU A 262 -13.28 -7.60 4.76
CA GLU A 262 -13.92 -8.82 4.24
C GLU A 262 -13.28 -10.11 4.81
N ALA A 263 -11.97 -10.10 5.04
CA ALA A 263 -11.28 -11.22 5.71
C ALA A 263 -11.62 -11.31 7.21
N ALA A 264 -11.76 -10.18 7.90
CA ALA A 264 -12.20 -10.15 9.29
C ALA A 264 -13.64 -10.66 9.49
N SER A 265 -14.49 -10.53 8.47
CA SER A 265 -15.85 -11.09 8.44
C SER A 265 -15.95 -12.51 7.88
N GLY A 266 -14.82 -13.14 7.54
CA GLY A 266 -14.76 -14.50 7.00
C GLY A 266 -15.31 -14.64 5.56
N LYS A 267 -15.54 -13.53 4.86
CA LYS A 267 -16.17 -13.49 3.52
C LYS A 267 -15.20 -13.18 2.38
N GLY A 268 -13.95 -12.81 2.66
CA GLY A 268 -12.93 -12.48 1.66
C GLY A 268 -11.54 -13.04 1.98
N ALA A 269 -10.65 -13.05 0.98
CA ALA A 269 -9.27 -13.47 1.16
C ALA A 269 -8.44 -12.36 1.81
N ARG A 270 -7.71 -12.68 2.89
CA ARG A 270 -6.87 -11.71 3.65
C ARG A 270 -5.79 -11.02 2.80
N TRP A 271 -5.29 -11.73 1.79
CA TRP A 271 -4.19 -11.29 0.95
C TRP A 271 -4.66 -11.08 -0.47
N SER A 272 -4.37 -9.90 -1.01
CA SER A 272 -4.66 -9.61 -2.40
C SER A 272 -3.87 -10.55 -3.32
N SER A 273 -4.56 -11.11 -4.31
CA SER A 273 -3.92 -11.85 -5.41
C SER A 273 -3.56 -10.94 -6.58
N GLU A 274 -3.77 -9.64 -6.45
CA GLU A 274 -3.45 -8.68 -7.48
C GLU A 274 -1.93 -8.63 -7.75
N PRO A 275 -1.55 -8.47 -9.03
CA PRO A 275 -0.15 -8.33 -9.40
C PRO A 275 0.52 -7.16 -8.68
N LEU A 276 1.62 -7.43 -7.99
CA LEU A 276 2.56 -6.47 -7.44
C LEU A 276 3.83 -6.47 -8.29
N SER A 277 4.14 -5.33 -8.91
CA SER A 277 5.35 -5.13 -9.69
C SER A 277 6.38 -4.30 -8.92
N PHE A 278 7.63 -4.75 -8.93
CA PHE A 278 8.77 -3.98 -8.42
C PHE A 278 9.68 -3.48 -9.55
N ASP A 279 9.21 -3.50 -10.80
CA ASP A 279 10.04 -3.18 -11.97
C ASP A 279 10.49 -1.71 -11.97
N TRP A 280 9.74 -0.82 -11.30
CA TRP A 280 10.11 0.58 -11.05
C TRP A 280 11.48 0.74 -10.37
N ILE A 281 11.97 -0.26 -9.61
CA ILE A 281 13.29 -0.23 -8.96
C ILE A 281 14.41 -0.14 -10.00
N ARG A 282 14.21 -0.65 -11.22
CA ARG A 282 15.21 -0.61 -12.30
C ARG A 282 15.31 0.75 -12.98
N ASN A 283 14.33 1.62 -12.76
CA ASN A 283 14.23 2.90 -13.46
C ASN A 283 15.12 3.98 -12.85
N PHE A 284 15.71 3.74 -11.67
CA PHE A 284 16.65 4.67 -11.05
C PHE A 284 17.60 3.98 -10.07
N ASP A 285 18.77 4.60 -9.90
CA ASP A 285 19.70 4.33 -8.80
C ASP A 285 19.70 5.51 -7.81
N GLY A 286 20.17 5.30 -6.58
CA GLY A 286 20.39 6.38 -5.60
C GLY A 286 19.72 6.14 -4.25
N ARG A 287 19.50 7.21 -3.48
CA ARG A 287 19.05 7.14 -2.08
C ARG A 287 17.84 8.02 -1.79
N ILE A 288 16.79 7.44 -1.21
CA ILE A 288 15.60 8.17 -0.75
C ILE A 288 15.50 8.02 0.77
N ALA A 289 15.61 9.13 1.50
CA ALA A 289 15.30 9.19 2.93
C ALA A 289 13.89 9.75 3.12
N LEU A 290 13.03 9.03 3.84
CA LEU A 290 11.66 9.42 4.13
C LEU A 290 11.43 9.41 5.64
N THR A 291 10.82 10.49 6.15
CA THR A 291 10.23 10.52 7.49
C THR A 291 8.75 10.82 7.37
N ALA A 292 7.93 10.34 8.30
CA ALA A 292 6.52 10.70 8.34
C ALA A 292 6.04 11.01 9.76
N GLU A 293 4.88 11.65 9.90
CA GLU A 293 4.21 11.80 11.19
C GLU A 293 3.66 10.45 11.66
N ARG A 294 2.93 9.75 10.78
CA ARG A 294 2.39 8.40 11.01
C ARG A 294 2.33 7.60 9.72
N ALA A 295 2.48 6.29 9.82
CA ALA A 295 2.14 5.35 8.74
C ALA A 295 1.04 4.41 9.20
N LEU A 296 0.01 4.27 8.37
CA LEU A 296 -1.19 3.47 8.65
C LEU A 296 -1.20 2.24 7.75
N TYR A 297 -1.20 1.05 8.36
CA TYR A 297 -1.34 -0.22 7.66
C TYR A 297 -2.49 -1.02 8.30
N GLY A 298 -3.68 -0.95 7.73
CA GLY A 298 -4.89 -1.43 8.41
C GLY A 298 -5.06 -0.72 9.75
N ASP A 299 -5.24 -1.50 10.82
CA ASP A 299 -5.34 -0.99 12.19
C ASP A 299 -3.98 -0.71 12.85
N TYR A 300 -2.87 -1.06 12.20
CA TYR A 300 -1.53 -0.78 12.71
C TYR A 300 -1.14 0.68 12.45
N VAL A 301 -0.80 1.37 13.54
CA VAL A 301 -0.35 2.77 13.51
C VAL A 301 1.11 2.83 13.93
N LEU A 302 1.99 3.18 12.99
CA LEU A 302 3.41 3.39 13.24
C LEU A 302 3.67 4.90 13.40
N ASP A 303 4.12 5.31 14.57
CA ASP A 303 4.38 6.70 14.92
C ASP A 303 5.81 7.12 14.55
N LYS A 304 5.92 8.33 13.97
CA LYS A 304 7.18 8.97 13.56
C LYS A 304 8.12 8.03 12.79
N PRO A 305 7.64 7.31 11.75
CA PRO A 305 8.49 6.37 11.05
C PRO A 305 9.58 7.12 10.27
N SER A 306 10.76 6.52 10.20
CA SER A 306 11.86 6.95 9.33
C SER A 306 12.40 5.75 8.56
N LEU A 307 12.68 5.95 7.28
CA LEU A 307 13.14 4.93 6.35
C LEU A 307 14.21 5.53 5.43
N ALA A 308 15.25 4.76 5.13
CA ALA A 308 16.11 5.04 3.98
C ALA A 308 16.02 3.88 2.97
N LEU A 309 15.88 4.23 1.70
CA LEU A 309 15.88 3.33 0.57
C LEU A 309 17.11 3.60 -0.28
N VAL A 310 17.82 2.54 -0.68
CA VAL A 310 18.95 2.63 -1.61
C VAL A 310 18.69 1.71 -2.79
N SER A 311 18.49 2.28 -3.97
CA SER A 311 18.38 1.53 -5.22
C SER A 311 19.75 1.47 -5.90
N LYS A 312 20.16 0.27 -6.32
CA LYS A 312 21.34 0.09 -7.16
C LYS A 312 21.16 -1.12 -8.06
N GLY A 313 21.19 -0.92 -9.38
CA GLY A 313 21.18 -2.01 -10.36
C GLY A 313 19.95 -2.91 -10.25
N GLY A 314 18.77 -2.34 -9.99
CA GLY A 314 17.50 -3.08 -9.89
C GLY A 314 17.27 -3.81 -8.56
N THR A 315 18.11 -3.59 -7.55
CA THR A 315 17.92 -4.05 -6.16
C THR A 315 17.68 -2.85 -5.24
N LEU A 316 16.61 -2.90 -4.45
CA LEU A 316 16.27 -1.89 -3.46
C LEU A 316 16.61 -2.39 -2.07
N ASN A 317 17.51 -1.69 -1.38
CA ASN A 317 17.84 -1.95 0.01
C ASN A 317 17.01 -1.03 0.92
N ILE A 318 16.35 -1.62 1.91
CA ILE A 318 15.65 -0.94 2.99
C ILE A 318 16.64 -0.84 4.15
N GLU A 319 17.17 0.36 4.36
CA GLU A 319 18.08 0.68 5.44
C GLU A 319 17.32 1.32 6.60
N GLY A 320 17.19 0.57 7.71
CA GLY A 320 16.80 1.13 9.00
C GLY A 320 15.43 1.78 9.03
N LEU A 321 14.39 1.09 8.53
CA LEU A 321 13.01 1.45 8.86
C LEU A 321 12.87 1.37 10.39
N LYS A 322 12.43 2.45 11.02
CA LYS A 322 12.16 2.48 12.46
C LYS A 322 10.98 3.39 12.77
N GLY A 323 10.27 3.10 13.85
CA GLY A 323 9.16 3.92 14.34
C GLY A 323 8.61 3.39 15.67
N GLY A 324 7.71 4.14 16.29
CA GLY A 324 7.00 3.71 17.49
C GLY A 324 5.77 2.88 17.13
N LEU A 325 5.54 1.76 17.80
CA LEU A 325 4.33 0.94 17.62
C LEU A 325 3.67 0.70 18.99
N TYR A 326 2.53 1.36 19.23
CA TYR A 326 1.80 1.30 20.50
C TYR A 326 2.66 1.59 21.76
N GLY A 327 3.60 2.54 21.64
CA GLY A 327 4.54 2.89 22.73
C GLY A 327 5.80 2.02 22.80
N GLY A 328 5.85 0.91 22.05
CA GLY A 328 7.08 0.13 21.82
C GLY A 328 7.85 0.61 20.60
N VAL A 329 8.90 -0.14 20.23
CA VAL A 329 9.78 0.17 19.09
C VAL A 329 9.64 -0.88 18.00
N PHE A 330 9.46 -0.44 16.75
CA PHE A 330 9.54 -1.27 15.57
C PHE A 330 10.77 -0.90 14.75
N THR A 331 11.47 -1.91 14.26
CA THR A 331 12.56 -1.76 13.28
C THR A 331 12.46 -2.79 12.18
N ALA A 332 12.85 -2.42 10.97
CA ALA A 332 12.99 -3.33 9.86
C ALA A 332 14.14 -2.93 8.92
N SER A 333 14.72 -3.93 8.27
CA SER A 333 15.69 -3.75 7.19
C SER A 333 15.55 -4.89 6.21
N GLY A 334 16.04 -4.72 4.98
CA GLY A 334 15.89 -5.79 4.00
C GLY A 334 16.24 -5.39 2.58
N THR A 335 15.90 -6.29 1.66
CA THR A 335 16.17 -6.14 0.23
C THR A 335 14.96 -6.57 -0.57
N LEU A 336 14.63 -5.82 -1.63
CA LEU A 336 13.63 -6.17 -2.63
C LEU A 336 14.32 -6.27 -3.99
N THR A 337 14.00 -7.32 -4.74
CA THR A 337 14.50 -7.53 -6.10
C THR A 337 13.35 -7.56 -7.10
N SER A 338 13.59 -7.06 -8.31
CA SER A 338 12.64 -7.00 -9.43
C SER A 338 12.80 -8.19 -10.40
N GLY A 339 11.78 -8.50 -11.22
CA GLY A 339 11.83 -9.54 -12.26
C GLY A 339 11.25 -10.93 -11.88
N GLU A 340 11.58 -11.98 -12.64
CA GLU A 340 11.01 -13.34 -12.45
C GLU A 340 11.33 -13.97 -11.09
N ALA A 341 12.48 -13.62 -10.50
CA ALA A 341 12.87 -14.02 -9.15
C ALA A 341 12.50 -12.98 -8.08
N GLN A 342 11.44 -12.18 -8.32
CA GLN A 342 10.96 -11.14 -7.40
C GLN A 342 10.85 -11.70 -5.98
N GLY A 343 11.71 -11.16 -5.11
CA GLY A 343 11.94 -11.69 -3.79
C GLY A 343 12.19 -10.58 -2.78
N MET A 344 11.87 -10.90 -1.54
CA MET A 344 12.07 -10.02 -0.40
C MET A 344 12.87 -10.79 0.64
N ALA A 345 13.87 -10.13 1.23
CA ALA A 345 14.50 -10.58 2.46
C ALA A 345 14.32 -9.49 3.49
N LEU A 346 13.74 -9.82 4.65
CA LEU A 346 13.38 -8.86 5.68
C LEU A 346 13.90 -9.34 7.03
N LYS A 347 14.52 -8.41 7.76
CA LYS A 347 14.80 -8.52 9.18
C LYS A 347 13.89 -7.56 9.91
N VAL A 348 13.04 -8.05 10.78
CA VAL A 348 12.07 -7.27 11.55
C VAL A 348 12.34 -7.48 13.03
N ALA A 349 12.29 -6.43 13.82
CA ALA A 349 12.29 -6.51 15.26
C ALA A 349 11.24 -5.59 15.89
N LEU A 350 10.52 -6.13 16.87
CA LEU A 350 9.64 -5.40 17.78
C LEU A 350 10.26 -5.46 19.17
N SER A 351 10.21 -4.36 19.92
CA SER A 351 10.60 -4.38 21.32
C SER A 351 9.64 -3.61 22.21
N GLY A 352 9.27 -4.23 23.33
CA GLY A 352 8.40 -3.65 24.35
C GLY A 352 7.01 -3.27 23.84
N VAL A 353 6.49 -3.95 22.82
CA VAL A 353 5.18 -3.63 22.26
C VAL A 353 4.08 -4.23 23.14
N PRO A 354 3.04 -3.48 23.52
CA PRO A 354 1.92 -4.06 24.26
C PRO A 354 1.17 -5.10 23.41
N VAL A 355 0.98 -6.29 23.99
CA VAL A 355 0.36 -7.45 23.31
C VAL A 355 -1.09 -7.16 22.92
N GLU A 356 -1.85 -6.52 23.80
CA GLU A 356 -3.29 -6.33 23.62
C GLU A 356 -3.66 -5.47 22.39
N PRO A 357 -3.16 -4.22 22.23
CA PRO A 357 -3.45 -3.43 21.03
C PRO A 357 -2.88 -4.06 19.76
N PHE A 358 -1.74 -4.74 19.84
CA PHE A 358 -1.16 -5.46 18.70
C PHE A 358 -2.08 -6.59 18.22
N LEU A 359 -2.57 -7.43 19.13
CA LEU A 359 -3.48 -8.53 18.79
C LEU A 359 -4.84 -8.02 18.33
N LYS A 360 -5.37 -6.93 18.90
CA LYS A 360 -6.62 -6.31 18.45
C LYS A 360 -6.55 -5.79 17.01
N ALA A 361 -5.39 -5.35 16.56
CA ALA A 361 -5.17 -4.96 15.16
C ALA A 361 -5.06 -6.16 14.20
N ALA A 362 -4.75 -7.35 14.72
CA ALA A 362 -4.63 -8.59 13.94
C ALA A 362 -5.90 -9.46 13.94
N MET A 363 -6.64 -9.43 15.05
CA MET A 363 -7.70 -10.37 15.40
C MET A 363 -8.84 -9.64 16.11
N ALA A 364 -10.04 -10.21 16.08
CA ALA A 364 -11.21 -9.63 16.74
C ALA A 364 -11.16 -9.68 18.28
N SER A 365 -10.16 -10.37 18.86
CA SER A 365 -10.03 -10.55 20.30
C SER A 365 -8.57 -10.45 20.76
N ALA A 366 -8.38 -10.10 22.04
CA ALA A 366 -7.08 -10.11 22.71
C ALA A 366 -7.04 -11.25 23.74
N PRO A 367 -6.63 -12.47 23.34
CA PRO A 367 -6.55 -13.61 24.26
C PRO A 367 -5.45 -13.46 25.31
N ALA A 368 -4.53 -12.52 25.12
CA ALA A 368 -3.46 -12.23 26.06
C ALA A 368 -3.19 -10.73 26.19
N THR A 369 -2.60 -10.36 27.33
CA THR A 369 -2.04 -9.02 27.61
C THR A 369 -0.55 -9.10 27.88
N GLY A 370 0.11 -8.01 28.28
CA GLY A 370 1.53 -7.96 28.60
C GLY A 370 2.33 -7.14 27.58
N THR A 371 3.65 -7.29 27.61
CA THR A 371 4.57 -6.67 26.63
C THR A 371 5.33 -7.76 25.90
N PHE A 372 5.58 -7.58 24.60
CA PHE A 372 6.33 -8.56 23.83
C PHE A 372 7.41 -7.94 22.94
N ASP A 373 8.48 -8.72 22.78
CA ASP A 373 9.52 -8.55 21.79
C ASP A 373 9.34 -9.61 20.71
N MET A 374 9.73 -9.27 19.48
CA MET A 374 9.72 -10.20 18.35
C MET A 374 10.94 -9.96 17.48
N THR A 375 11.56 -11.03 16.97
CA THR A 375 12.56 -10.95 15.90
C THR A 375 12.19 -11.91 14.79
N ALA A 376 12.23 -11.46 13.55
CA ALA A 376 11.95 -12.29 12.37
C ALA A 376 13.02 -12.03 11.30
N ASN A 377 13.62 -13.10 10.78
CA ASN A 377 14.52 -13.04 9.63
C ASN A 377 13.91 -13.90 8.52
N VAL A 378 13.14 -13.28 7.63
CA VAL A 378 12.29 -13.99 6.67
C VAL A 378 12.63 -13.65 5.24
N THR A 379 12.39 -14.61 4.36
CA THR A 379 12.44 -14.45 2.90
C THR A 379 11.06 -14.75 2.33
N ALA A 380 10.69 -14.07 1.26
CA ALA A 380 9.47 -14.28 0.50
C ALA A 380 9.73 -14.16 -1.00
N ARG A 381 8.91 -14.81 -1.81
CA ARG A 381 8.93 -14.72 -3.28
C ARG A 381 7.53 -14.68 -3.85
N GLY A 382 7.29 -13.82 -4.83
CA GLY A 382 5.98 -13.74 -5.46
C GLY A 382 5.65 -12.38 -6.04
N ARG A 383 4.68 -12.39 -6.95
CA ARG A 383 4.17 -11.22 -7.67
C ARG A 383 2.79 -10.77 -7.16
N SER A 384 2.43 -11.13 -5.93
CA SER A 384 1.19 -10.69 -5.27
C SER A 384 1.34 -10.83 -3.76
N GLN A 385 0.51 -10.15 -2.97
CA GLN A 385 0.55 -10.28 -1.50
C GLN A 385 0.35 -11.74 -1.09
N LYS A 386 -0.61 -12.44 -1.70
CA LYS A 386 -0.86 -13.85 -1.45
C LYS A 386 0.36 -14.71 -1.72
N ALA A 387 1.03 -14.55 -2.85
CA ALA A 387 2.22 -15.32 -3.19
C ALA A 387 3.39 -15.06 -2.23
N LEU A 388 3.59 -13.80 -1.83
CA LEU A 388 4.61 -13.43 -0.84
C LEU A 388 4.32 -14.07 0.52
N MET A 389 3.08 -13.98 1.02
CA MET A 389 2.71 -14.55 2.32
C MET A 389 2.75 -16.09 2.32
N SER A 390 2.32 -16.72 1.23
CA SER A 390 2.37 -18.17 1.03
C SER A 390 3.78 -18.73 0.77
N SER A 391 4.79 -17.88 0.57
CA SER A 391 6.18 -18.32 0.35
C SER A 391 7.13 -17.97 1.50
N LEU A 392 6.62 -17.30 2.55
CA LEU A 392 7.41 -16.89 3.70
C LEU A 392 8.22 -18.05 4.27
N ALA A 393 9.52 -17.81 4.48
CA ALA A 393 10.42 -18.80 5.05
C ALA A 393 11.50 -18.13 5.92
N GLY A 394 11.85 -18.76 7.03
CA GLY A 394 12.87 -18.29 7.97
C GLY A 394 12.43 -18.31 9.44
N PRO A 395 13.35 -18.07 10.38
CA PRO A 395 13.06 -18.11 11.80
C PRO A 395 12.29 -16.88 12.30
N VAL A 396 11.42 -17.11 13.27
CA VAL A 396 10.69 -16.11 14.06
C VAL A 396 10.82 -16.49 15.53
N ARG A 397 11.16 -15.51 16.36
CA ARG A 397 11.17 -15.62 17.80
C ARG A 397 10.26 -14.56 18.39
N LEU A 398 9.41 -14.98 19.32
CA LEU A 398 8.53 -14.10 20.08
C LEU A 398 8.79 -14.34 21.57
N ALA A 399 8.85 -13.27 22.35
CA ALA A 399 8.96 -13.34 23.80
C ALA A 399 8.01 -12.31 24.41
N ALA A 400 7.04 -12.78 25.19
CA ALA A 400 6.13 -11.94 25.95
C ALA A 400 6.45 -12.03 27.45
N THR A 401 6.25 -10.95 28.17
CA THR A 401 6.48 -10.87 29.61
C THR A 401 5.36 -10.12 30.33
N ASN A 402 5.19 -10.46 31.61
CA ASN A 402 4.32 -9.76 32.57
C ASN A 402 2.91 -9.53 32.03
N GLY A 403 2.21 -10.60 31.68
CA GLY A 403 0.87 -10.52 31.12
C GLY A 403 -0.08 -11.55 31.69
N VAL A 404 -1.30 -11.57 31.17
CA VAL A 404 -2.29 -12.61 31.47
C VAL A 404 -2.74 -13.31 30.20
N ILE A 405 -3.00 -14.61 30.29
CA ILE A 405 -3.75 -15.39 29.30
C ILE A 405 -5.19 -15.45 29.78
N ARG A 406 -6.13 -15.01 28.94
CA ARG A 406 -7.57 -15.00 29.27
C ARG A 406 -8.22 -16.32 28.89
N LYS A 407 -9.39 -16.60 29.51
CA LYS A 407 -10.20 -17.81 29.32
C LYS A 407 -9.52 -19.11 29.80
N VAL A 408 -8.50 -18.98 30.63
CA VAL A 408 -7.82 -20.09 31.30
C VAL A 408 -7.39 -19.62 32.68
N ASN A 409 -7.77 -20.32 33.73
CA ASN A 409 -7.30 -20.11 35.10
C ASN A 409 -6.59 -21.36 35.61
N LEU A 410 -5.31 -21.51 35.25
CA LEU A 410 -4.50 -22.66 35.67
C LEU A 410 -4.21 -22.64 37.16
N LYS A 411 -4.06 -21.46 37.76
CA LYS A 411 -3.81 -21.31 39.19
C LYS A 411 -4.97 -21.89 40.01
N ALA A 412 -6.19 -21.46 39.73
CA ALA A 412 -7.36 -22.03 40.39
C ALA A 412 -7.48 -23.54 40.11
N LEU A 413 -7.18 -23.98 38.88
CA LEU A 413 -7.19 -25.41 38.56
C LEU A 413 -6.14 -26.21 39.36
N ASP A 414 -4.96 -25.65 39.59
CA ASP A 414 -3.89 -26.27 40.37
C ASP A 414 -4.21 -26.28 41.87
N GLU A 415 -4.76 -25.20 42.43
CA GLU A 415 -5.08 -25.07 43.86
C GLU A 415 -6.30 -25.91 44.25
N GLU A 416 -7.43 -25.77 43.54
CA GLU A 416 -8.69 -26.42 43.93
C GLU A 416 -8.67 -27.94 43.71
N LEU A 417 -7.81 -28.45 42.82
CA LEU A 417 -7.72 -29.88 42.51
C LEU A 417 -7.30 -30.71 43.74
N GLY A 418 -6.65 -30.10 44.72
CA GLY A 418 -6.36 -30.71 46.02
C GLY A 418 -7.58 -30.88 46.92
N ASP A 419 -8.55 -29.98 46.82
CA ASP A 419 -9.67 -29.84 47.77
C ASP A 419 -10.96 -30.51 47.28
N LEU A 420 -11.07 -30.75 45.99
CA LEU A 420 -12.21 -31.46 45.41
C LEU A 420 -12.34 -32.89 45.97
N ARG A 421 -13.59 -33.30 46.24
CA ARG A 421 -13.94 -34.60 46.83
C ARG A 421 -14.84 -35.48 45.96
N SER A 422 -15.34 -34.96 44.82
CA SER A 422 -16.19 -35.71 43.89
C SER A 422 -15.94 -35.37 42.41
N ILE A 423 -16.24 -36.32 41.52
CA ILE A 423 -16.07 -36.18 40.06
C ILE A 423 -16.99 -35.08 39.49
N ASP A 424 -18.22 -34.96 40.01
CA ASP A 424 -19.15 -33.91 39.58
C ASP A 424 -18.65 -32.51 39.93
N SER A 425 -18.03 -32.35 41.11
CA SER A 425 -17.44 -31.07 41.53
C SER A 425 -16.26 -30.70 40.65
N PHE A 426 -15.42 -31.68 40.28
CA PHE A 426 -14.36 -31.50 39.30
C PHE A 426 -14.89 -31.07 37.94
N ALA A 427 -15.91 -31.76 37.40
CA ALA A 427 -16.41 -31.48 36.06
C ALA A 427 -16.98 -30.06 35.94
N ARG A 428 -17.72 -29.59 36.96
CA ARG A 428 -18.21 -28.21 37.04
C ARG A 428 -17.08 -27.21 37.13
N PHE A 429 -16.12 -27.44 38.03
CA PHE A 429 -15.02 -26.51 38.29
C PHE A 429 -14.06 -26.40 37.10
N ALA A 430 -13.59 -27.52 36.56
CA ALA A 430 -12.70 -27.55 35.41
C ALA A 430 -13.35 -26.92 34.16
N GLY A 431 -14.66 -27.11 33.98
CA GLY A 431 -15.43 -26.45 32.93
C GLY A 431 -15.44 -24.92 33.06
N THR A 432 -15.53 -24.39 34.27
CA THR A 432 -15.50 -22.94 34.54
C THR A 432 -14.08 -22.37 34.46
N ALA A 433 -13.08 -23.05 35.02
CA ALA A 433 -11.69 -22.61 35.04
C ALA A 433 -11.02 -22.59 33.66
N LEU A 434 -11.46 -23.43 32.72
CA LEU A 434 -10.88 -23.53 31.36
C LEU A 434 -11.74 -22.86 30.28
N LYS A 435 -12.89 -22.27 30.65
CA LYS A 435 -13.71 -21.44 29.76
C LYS A 435 -13.78 -19.97 30.19
N GLY A 436 -13.26 -19.66 31.38
CA GLY A 436 -13.24 -18.34 31.99
C GLY A 436 -12.01 -18.12 32.85
N GLY A 437 -11.89 -16.93 33.45
CA GLY A 437 -10.75 -16.56 34.29
C GLY A 437 -9.47 -16.22 33.53
N GLU A 438 -8.39 -16.02 34.28
CA GLU A 438 -7.11 -15.53 33.77
C GLU A 438 -5.94 -16.26 34.45
N THR A 439 -4.86 -16.47 33.69
CA THR A 439 -3.60 -17.03 34.19
C THR A 439 -2.50 -16.02 33.95
N GLN A 440 -1.83 -15.60 35.02
CA GLN A 440 -0.69 -14.69 34.90
C GLN A 440 0.54 -15.44 34.36
N TYR A 441 1.32 -14.78 33.53
CA TYR A 441 2.60 -15.28 33.07
C TYR A 441 3.70 -14.24 33.26
N ARG A 442 4.84 -14.69 33.78
CA ARG A 442 6.07 -13.90 33.91
C ARG A 442 6.81 -13.87 32.59
N THR A 443 6.96 -15.04 31.95
CA THR A 443 7.57 -15.18 30.62
C THR A 443 6.82 -16.17 29.75
N LEU A 444 6.74 -15.89 28.46
CA LEU A 444 6.26 -16.80 27.43
C LEU A 444 7.07 -16.57 26.16
N ALA A 445 7.89 -17.54 25.74
CA ALA A 445 8.69 -17.44 24.53
C ALA A 445 8.38 -18.58 23.56
N ILE A 446 8.32 -18.23 22.28
CA ILE A 446 8.01 -19.12 21.16
C ILE A 446 9.10 -18.95 20.10
N ASP A 447 9.74 -20.06 19.76
CA ASP A 447 10.59 -20.16 18.58
C ASP A 447 9.83 -20.92 17.49
N ALA A 448 9.78 -20.37 16.28
CA ALA A 448 9.10 -20.96 15.14
C ALA A 448 9.90 -20.79 13.84
N THR A 449 9.77 -21.75 12.94
CA THR A 449 10.45 -21.72 11.64
C THR A 449 9.44 -21.83 10.49
N GLY A 450 9.49 -20.82 9.61
CA GLY A 450 8.67 -20.74 8.41
C GLY A 450 9.25 -21.52 7.23
N LYS A 451 8.40 -22.25 6.51
CA LYS A 451 8.69 -22.81 5.18
C LYS A 451 7.43 -22.79 4.32
N GLY A 452 7.43 -21.97 3.27
CA GLY A 452 6.29 -21.88 2.34
C GLY A 452 5.04 -21.35 3.03
N GLY A 453 5.16 -20.24 3.78
CA GLY A 453 4.05 -19.61 4.51
C GLY A 453 3.66 -20.30 5.81
N ARG A 454 4.06 -21.56 6.03
CA ARG A 454 3.77 -22.33 7.25
C ARG A 454 4.89 -22.20 8.28
N PHE A 455 4.60 -21.64 9.43
CA PHE A 455 5.48 -21.50 10.58
C PHE A 455 5.21 -22.61 11.59
N ASN A 456 6.14 -23.55 11.71
CA ASN A 456 6.06 -24.62 12.70
C ASN A 456 6.57 -24.13 14.05
N ILE A 457 5.87 -24.50 15.13
CA ILE A 457 6.28 -24.18 16.50
C ILE A 457 7.38 -25.17 16.91
N ASP A 458 8.61 -24.68 17.04
CA ASP A 458 9.77 -25.51 17.34
C ASP A 458 9.97 -25.67 18.84
N LYS A 459 9.82 -24.56 19.58
CA LYS A 459 10.00 -24.53 21.03
C LYS A 459 9.07 -23.53 21.68
N VAL A 460 8.51 -23.91 22.82
CA VAL A 460 7.79 -23.01 23.73
C VAL A 460 8.39 -23.15 25.12
N THR A 461 8.72 -22.02 25.73
CA THR A 461 9.11 -21.94 27.14
C THR A 461 8.18 -20.97 27.85
N SER A 462 7.77 -21.31 29.05
CA SER A 462 6.84 -20.48 29.81
C SER A 462 7.10 -20.56 31.29
N ASP A 463 6.75 -19.46 31.96
CA ASP A 463 6.70 -19.33 33.41
C ASP A 463 5.39 -18.63 33.77
N MET A 464 4.46 -19.37 34.36
CA MET A 464 3.10 -18.92 34.63
C MET A 464 2.58 -19.42 35.96
N ASP A 465 1.55 -18.75 36.47
CA ASP A 465 0.91 -19.15 37.71
C ASP A 465 0.15 -20.47 37.54
N GLY A 466 0.29 -21.36 38.53
CA GLY A 466 -0.35 -22.67 38.53
C GLY A 466 0.29 -23.71 37.61
N GLY A 467 1.35 -23.39 36.85
CA GLY A 467 1.98 -24.39 35.99
C GLY A 467 2.83 -23.88 34.83
N SER A 468 2.81 -24.63 33.73
CA SER A 468 3.50 -24.30 32.48
C SER A 468 2.69 -24.70 31.25
N VAL A 469 3.00 -24.07 30.12
CA VAL A 469 2.47 -24.42 28.79
C VAL A 469 3.61 -24.73 27.82
N THR A 470 3.38 -25.75 26.99
CA THR A 470 4.16 -26.01 25.77
C THR A 470 3.21 -26.05 24.58
N ALA A 471 3.69 -25.92 23.34
CA ALA A 471 2.83 -26.10 22.17
C ALA A 471 3.57 -26.79 21.02
N LYS A 472 2.82 -27.48 20.17
CA LYS A 472 3.27 -28.05 18.89
C LYS A 472 2.23 -27.76 17.81
N GLY A 473 2.66 -27.80 16.55
CA GLY A 473 1.80 -27.55 15.38
C GLY A 473 2.34 -26.39 14.55
N TYR A 474 1.45 -25.70 13.84
CA TYR A 474 1.84 -24.64 12.94
C TYR A 474 0.81 -23.52 12.83
N VAL A 475 1.30 -22.38 12.34
CA VAL A 475 0.47 -21.29 11.84
C VAL A 475 0.80 -21.06 10.36
N ASP A 476 -0.22 -21.01 9.52
CA ASP A 476 -0.11 -20.74 8.09
C ASP A 476 -0.42 -19.28 7.81
N MET A 477 0.61 -18.49 7.47
CA MET A 477 0.46 -17.06 7.16
C MET A 477 -0.24 -16.84 5.82
N GLY A 478 -0.07 -17.74 4.84
CA GLY A 478 -0.71 -17.62 3.53
C GLY A 478 -2.21 -17.90 3.59
N ALA A 479 -2.61 -18.93 4.34
CA ALA A 479 -4.01 -19.28 4.59
C ALA A 479 -4.64 -18.49 5.75
N TRP A 480 -3.83 -17.76 6.52
CA TRP A 480 -4.25 -17.06 7.74
C TRP A 480 -4.97 -17.99 8.74
N TYR A 481 -4.33 -19.13 9.01
CA TYR A 481 -4.92 -20.29 9.69
C TYR A 481 -3.98 -20.85 10.77
N ALA A 482 -4.53 -21.38 11.86
CA ALA A 482 -3.78 -22.08 12.90
C ALA A 482 -4.22 -23.54 13.03
N ASP A 483 -3.26 -24.45 13.24
CA ASP A 483 -3.50 -25.82 13.68
C ASP A 483 -2.40 -26.20 14.68
N SER A 484 -2.72 -26.09 15.97
CA SER A 484 -1.76 -26.32 17.04
C SER A 484 -2.41 -26.95 18.26
N VAL A 485 -1.58 -27.57 19.09
CA VAL A 485 -1.97 -28.15 20.37
C VAL A 485 -1.10 -27.55 21.45
N ALA A 486 -1.69 -26.76 22.33
CA ALA A 486 -1.07 -26.28 23.55
C ALA A 486 -1.27 -27.33 24.65
N THR A 487 -0.21 -27.69 25.37
CA THR A 487 -0.24 -28.67 26.45
C THR A 487 0.10 -27.99 27.76
N PHE A 488 -0.89 -27.91 28.65
CA PHE A 488 -0.75 -27.31 29.98
C PHE A 488 -0.36 -28.39 31.02
N ARG A 489 0.57 -28.06 31.91
CA ARG A 489 0.97 -28.89 33.05
C ARG A 489 0.77 -28.11 34.33
N LEU A 490 0.16 -28.75 35.32
CA LEU A 490 -0.09 -28.18 36.65
C LEU A 490 1.20 -28.19 37.49
N GLY A 491 1.41 -27.14 38.27
CA GLY A 491 2.64 -26.91 39.04
C GLY A 491 2.70 -27.74 40.33
N SER A 492 1.62 -27.73 41.11
CA SER A 492 1.53 -28.43 42.40
C SER A 492 1.14 -29.91 42.24
N HIS A 493 0.70 -30.30 41.05
CA HIS A 493 0.27 -31.66 40.72
C HIS A 493 1.08 -32.25 39.55
N ALA A 494 2.39 -32.44 39.76
CA ALA A 494 3.29 -32.97 38.72
C ALA A 494 2.96 -34.40 38.25
N ASP A 495 2.24 -35.18 39.06
CA ASP A 495 1.75 -36.51 38.74
C ASP A 495 0.41 -36.51 37.98
N ALA A 496 -0.27 -35.36 37.90
CA ALA A 496 -1.46 -35.21 37.09
C ALA A 496 -1.12 -35.20 35.59
N PRO A 497 -1.97 -35.80 34.74
CA PRO A 497 -1.77 -35.76 33.30
C PRO A 497 -1.91 -34.33 32.78
N ALA A 498 -1.13 -34.02 31.75
CA ALA A 498 -1.20 -32.74 31.08
C ALA A 498 -2.55 -32.54 30.37
N ILE A 499 -2.97 -31.27 30.22
CA ILE A 499 -4.23 -30.87 29.62
C ILE A 499 -3.95 -30.33 28.22
N PRO A 500 -4.23 -31.07 27.14
CA PRO A 500 -4.08 -30.55 25.79
C PRO A 500 -5.28 -29.67 25.42
N ALA A 501 -4.99 -28.55 24.76
CA ALA A 501 -5.93 -27.63 24.16
C ALA A 501 -5.62 -27.51 22.66
N THR A 502 -6.52 -28.00 21.82
CA THR A 502 -6.41 -27.89 20.37
C THR A 502 -6.90 -26.51 19.94
N ILE A 503 -6.05 -25.79 19.21
CA ILE A 503 -6.32 -24.46 18.64
C ILE A 503 -6.33 -24.63 17.12
N LYS A 504 -7.52 -24.53 16.52
CA LYS A 504 -7.71 -24.82 15.09
C LYS A 504 -8.68 -23.84 14.44
N GLY A 505 -8.36 -23.38 13.24
CA GLY A 505 -9.25 -22.49 12.48
C GLY A 505 -8.57 -21.22 11.96
N PRO A 506 -9.35 -20.30 11.38
CA PRO A 506 -8.87 -18.98 10.97
C PRO A 506 -8.27 -18.20 12.14
N LEU A 507 -7.14 -17.54 11.92
CA LEU A 507 -6.43 -16.77 12.96
C LEU A 507 -7.25 -15.67 13.67
N PRO A 508 -8.18 -14.95 13.01
CA PRO A 508 -8.95 -13.92 13.70
C PRO A 508 -9.85 -14.47 14.82
N VAL A 509 -10.33 -15.71 14.66
CA VAL A 509 -11.25 -16.40 15.58
C VAL A 509 -11.00 -17.93 15.53
N PRO A 510 -9.90 -18.43 16.10
CA PRO A 510 -9.65 -19.87 16.14
C PRO A 510 -10.56 -20.56 17.16
N GLU A 511 -10.96 -21.79 16.90
CA GLU A 511 -11.62 -22.64 17.88
C GLU A 511 -10.61 -23.19 18.86
N VAL A 512 -10.95 -23.18 20.15
CA VAL A 512 -10.09 -23.69 21.24
C VAL A 512 -10.86 -24.76 22.01
N ASN A 513 -10.34 -25.99 21.98
CA ASN A 513 -10.98 -27.16 22.58
C ASN A 513 -10.05 -27.86 23.57
N TYR A 514 -10.44 -27.92 24.85
CA TYR A 514 -9.68 -28.57 25.93
C TYR A 514 -10.08 -30.03 26.09
N SER A 515 -9.10 -30.94 26.21
CA SER A 515 -9.34 -32.34 26.54
C SER A 515 -9.07 -32.62 28.02
N LEU A 516 -10.13 -32.87 28.77
CA LEU A 516 -10.05 -33.16 30.21
C LEU A 516 -10.15 -34.64 30.56
N GLY A 517 -10.42 -35.52 29.59
CA GLY A 517 -10.67 -36.95 29.85
C GLY A 517 -9.55 -37.66 30.64
N PRO A 518 -8.27 -37.48 30.29
CA PRO A 518 -7.17 -38.03 31.07
C PRO A 518 -7.13 -37.50 32.51
N LEU A 519 -7.32 -36.19 32.69
CA LEU A 519 -7.32 -35.55 34.01
C LEU A 519 -8.50 -35.99 34.87
N GLN A 520 -9.70 -36.12 34.28
CA GLN A 520 -10.89 -36.68 34.93
C GLN A 520 -10.65 -38.11 35.42
N THR A 521 -10.04 -38.95 34.57
CA THR A 521 -9.74 -40.35 34.89
C THR A 521 -8.73 -40.45 36.02
N TRP A 522 -7.66 -39.64 35.97
CA TRP A 522 -6.65 -39.57 37.03
C TRP A 522 -7.28 -39.10 38.35
N PHE A 523 -8.10 -38.06 38.32
CA PHE A 523 -8.77 -37.51 39.50
C PHE A 523 -9.75 -38.52 40.13
N GLY A 524 -10.53 -39.23 39.31
CA GLY A 524 -11.42 -40.30 39.78
C GLY A 524 -10.67 -41.43 40.49
N LYS A 525 -9.52 -41.86 39.96
CA LYS A 525 -8.65 -42.84 40.63
C LYS A 525 -8.14 -42.31 41.97
N ARG A 526 -7.74 -41.04 42.04
CA ARG A 526 -7.26 -40.41 43.28
C ARG A 526 -8.33 -40.43 44.37
N ILE A 527 -9.57 -40.02 44.06
CA ILE A 527 -10.66 -40.05 45.05
C ILE A 527 -11.00 -41.49 45.46
N ALA A 528 -11.04 -42.44 44.51
CA ALA A 528 -11.30 -43.84 44.83
C ALA A 528 -10.24 -44.40 45.81
N LEU A 529 -8.96 -44.08 45.60
CA LEU A 529 -7.87 -44.43 46.52
C LEU A 529 -8.02 -43.80 47.90
N VAL A 530 -8.43 -42.52 47.99
CA VAL A 530 -8.71 -41.85 49.26
C VAL A 530 -9.89 -42.51 49.99
N GLY A 531 -10.96 -42.84 49.26
CA GLY A 531 -12.12 -43.56 49.81
C GLY A 531 -11.76 -44.96 50.33
N ILE A 532 -10.93 -45.71 49.61
CA ILE A 532 -10.46 -47.03 50.06
C ILE A 532 -9.57 -46.90 51.31
N LYS A 533 -8.64 -45.93 51.35
CA LYS A 533 -7.78 -45.70 52.52
C LYS A 533 -8.58 -45.30 53.76
N ALA A 534 -9.58 -44.45 53.62
CA ALA A 534 -10.45 -44.07 54.72
C ALA A 534 -11.35 -45.24 55.18
N ALA A 535 -11.84 -46.08 54.26
CA ALA A 535 -12.60 -47.29 54.60
C ALA A 535 -11.76 -48.36 55.33
N VAL A 536 -10.47 -48.47 54.99
CA VAL A 536 -9.53 -49.42 55.64
C VAL A 536 -8.95 -48.84 56.95
N GLY A 537 -8.92 -47.52 57.11
CA GLY A 537 -8.41 -46.80 58.28
C GLY A 537 -9.40 -46.61 59.45
N GLY A 538 -10.63 -47.10 59.34
CA GLY A 538 -11.59 -47.13 60.45
C GLY A 538 -12.51 -45.89 60.61
N GLU A 539 -12.49 -44.94 59.68
CA GLU A 539 -13.50 -43.88 59.64
C GLU A 539 -14.64 -44.25 58.67
N LYS A 540 -15.88 -44.23 59.17
CA LYS A 540 -17.09 -44.56 58.41
C LYS A 540 -17.23 -43.67 57.17
N LEU A 541 -17.08 -44.25 55.98
CA LEU A 541 -17.54 -43.65 54.73
C LEU A 541 -19.05 -43.84 54.56
N ASP A 542 -19.75 -42.74 54.32
CA ASP A 542 -21.08 -42.74 53.74
C ASP A 542 -20.99 -43.05 52.24
N LEU A 543 -21.19 -44.32 51.91
CA LEU A 543 -21.16 -44.86 50.54
C LEU A 543 -22.39 -44.43 49.70
N GLY A 544 -23.37 -43.75 50.28
CA GLY A 544 -24.62 -43.36 49.60
C GLY A 544 -24.44 -42.26 48.53
N GLY A 545 -23.37 -41.46 48.61
CA GLY A 545 -23.13 -40.35 47.67
C GLY A 545 -22.41 -40.73 46.37
N LEU A 546 -21.82 -41.93 46.27
CA LEU A 546 -20.93 -42.32 45.18
C LEU A 546 -21.59 -43.24 44.13
N ILE A 547 -22.77 -43.80 44.41
CA ILE A 547 -23.52 -44.67 43.51
C ILE A 547 -24.98 -44.20 43.51
N GLY A 548 -25.25 -43.11 42.79
CA GLY A 548 -26.61 -42.59 42.61
C GLY A 548 -27.47 -43.50 41.72
N GLY A 549 -27.87 -44.67 42.24
CA GLY A 549 -28.89 -45.54 41.67
C GLY A 549 -30.01 -45.72 42.68
N LYS A 550 -31.03 -44.85 42.65
CA LYS A 550 -32.24 -45.01 43.47
C LYS A 550 -32.95 -46.31 43.06
N THR A 551 -32.96 -47.29 43.96
CA THR A 551 -33.88 -48.43 43.93
C THR A 551 -35.18 -47.95 44.57
N GLN A 552 -36.24 -47.86 43.77
CA GLN A 552 -37.62 -47.65 44.24
C GLN A 552 -38.22 -49.01 44.59
N ASP A 553 -38.72 -49.14 45.82
CA ASP A 553 -39.58 -50.25 46.22
C ASP A 553 -41.07 -49.87 46.06
N LYS A 554 -41.86 -50.86 45.65
CA LYS A 554 -43.23 -50.82 45.11
C LYS A 554 -44.34 -50.71 46.16
N ALA A 555 -45.47 -50.07 45.76
CA ALA A 555 -46.88 -50.55 45.81
C ALA A 555 -47.80 -49.38 45.39
N ALA A 556 -48.94 -49.49 44.69
CA ALA A 556 -49.68 -50.54 44.00
C ALA A 556 -50.57 -49.88 42.90
N VAL A 557 -51.22 -50.71 42.09
CA VAL A 557 -51.76 -50.48 40.74
C VAL A 557 -53.19 -49.90 40.71
N ALA A 558 -53.51 -49.08 39.70
CA ALA A 558 -54.82 -49.11 39.02
C ALA A 558 -54.66 -48.70 37.54
N GLU A 559 -55.38 -49.43 36.70
CA GLU A 559 -55.29 -49.53 35.23
C GLU A 559 -55.78 -48.29 34.47
N GLY A 560 -55.28 -48.13 33.24
CA GLY A 560 -55.97 -47.34 32.21
C GLY A 560 -55.07 -46.66 31.18
N GLU A 561 -55.03 -47.25 29.98
CA GLU A 561 -54.77 -46.61 28.69
C GLU A 561 -53.32 -46.33 28.23
N THR A 562 -53.04 -46.90 27.06
CA THR A 562 -51.83 -46.77 26.23
C THR A 562 -51.57 -45.32 25.78
N PRO A 563 -50.35 -44.77 25.92
CA PRO A 563 -49.99 -43.53 25.24
C PRO A 563 -49.64 -43.76 23.77
N ALA A 564 -50.27 -42.97 22.91
CA ALA A 564 -49.88 -42.77 21.53
C ALA A 564 -48.56 -41.99 21.41
N ALA A 565 -47.89 -42.19 20.27
CA ALA A 565 -46.67 -41.60 19.75
C ALA A 565 -46.18 -40.26 20.33
N ALA A 566 -44.90 -40.22 20.69
CA ALA A 566 -44.14 -38.99 20.89
C ALA A 566 -43.95 -38.24 19.56
N GLN A 567 -44.40 -36.98 19.52
CA GLN A 567 -44.02 -36.00 18.49
C GLN A 567 -42.60 -35.45 18.78
N PRO A 568 -41.79 -35.15 17.76
CA PRO A 568 -40.42 -34.69 17.94
C PRO A 568 -40.33 -33.28 18.53
N GLN A 569 -39.48 -33.12 19.54
CA GLN A 569 -39.16 -31.87 20.21
C GLN A 569 -38.34 -30.97 19.28
N LYS A 570 -38.83 -29.76 19.03
CA LYS A 570 -38.27 -28.74 18.13
C LYS A 570 -36.92 -28.20 18.64
N SER A 571 -36.03 -27.85 17.70
CA SER A 571 -34.70 -27.32 17.98
C SER A 571 -34.73 -25.90 18.57
N VAL A 572 -33.68 -25.59 19.34
CA VAL A 572 -33.42 -24.35 20.09
C VAL A 572 -33.47 -23.07 19.22
N GLU A 573 -33.41 -23.20 17.89
CA GLU A 573 -33.55 -22.06 16.95
C GLU A 573 -34.98 -21.50 16.86
N GLN A 574 -36.03 -22.27 17.19
CA GLN A 574 -37.41 -21.76 17.18
C GLN A 574 -37.79 -20.96 18.44
N GLU A 575 -37.09 -21.15 19.56
CA GLU A 575 -37.33 -20.35 20.78
C GLU A 575 -36.63 -18.98 20.73
N LEU A 576 -35.45 -18.88 20.10
CA LEU A 576 -34.72 -17.61 19.95
C LEU A 576 -35.41 -16.62 18.99
N GLY A 577 -36.08 -17.11 17.93
CA GLY A 577 -36.86 -16.27 17.02
C GLY A 577 -38.10 -15.64 17.66
N THR A 578 -38.68 -16.28 18.67
CA THR A 578 -39.93 -15.83 19.31
C THR A 578 -39.67 -14.81 20.44
N ALA A 579 -38.48 -14.86 21.06
CA ALA A 579 -38.08 -13.91 22.10
C ALA A 579 -37.67 -12.53 21.53
N LEU A 580 -37.02 -12.50 20.36
CA LEU A 580 -36.60 -11.25 19.71
C LEU A 580 -37.77 -10.51 19.02
N GLY A 581 -38.79 -11.23 18.55
CA GLY A 581 -39.99 -10.63 17.96
C GLY A 581 -40.91 -9.91 18.97
N LYS A 582 -40.88 -10.27 20.26
CA LYS A 582 -41.70 -9.65 21.30
C LYS A 582 -41.06 -8.43 21.99
N GLY A 583 -39.74 -8.24 21.84
CA GLY A 583 -39.00 -7.12 22.43
C GLY A 583 -39.09 -5.81 21.63
N LEU A 584 -39.18 -5.88 20.31
CA LEU A 584 -39.18 -4.69 19.44
C LEU A 584 -40.56 -4.02 19.28
N GLY A 585 -41.65 -4.72 19.60
CA GLY A 585 -43.03 -4.19 19.50
C GLY A 585 -43.44 -3.21 20.61
N LYS A 586 -42.65 -3.04 21.68
CA LYS A 586 -42.94 -2.09 22.77
C LYS A 586 -42.17 -0.77 22.68
N LEU A 587 -41.24 -0.63 21.74
CA LEU A 587 -40.37 0.57 21.59
C LEU A 587 -40.84 1.56 20.50
N LEU A 588 -41.85 1.19 19.70
CA LEU A 588 -42.40 2.07 18.65
C LEU A 588 -43.87 2.38 18.95
N GLY A 589 -44.07 3.42 19.75
CA GLY A 589 -45.39 3.98 20.04
C GLY A 589 -46.05 4.59 18.81
N LYS A 590 -47.24 4.07 18.50
CA LYS A 590 -48.43 4.74 17.94
C LYS A 590 -48.21 5.85 16.90
N LYS A 591 -48.56 5.56 15.63
CA LYS A 591 -49.34 6.50 14.79
C LYS A 591 -50.39 5.72 13.99
N LYS A 592 -51.64 6.18 14.11
CA LYS A 592 -52.83 5.73 13.38
C LYS A 592 -52.73 6.15 11.91
N PRO A 593 -53.21 5.37 10.93
CA PRO A 593 -53.17 5.75 9.51
C PRO A 593 -54.32 6.70 9.15
N ALA A 594 -54.03 7.67 8.27
CA ALA A 594 -55.03 8.41 7.52
C ALA A 594 -55.33 7.70 6.19
N GLU A 595 -56.56 7.88 5.74
CA GLU A 595 -57.26 7.28 4.60
C GLU A 595 -56.55 7.32 3.24
N GLN A 596 -56.95 6.34 2.43
CA GLN A 596 -56.75 6.20 1.00
C GLN A 596 -57.44 7.33 0.22
N GLU A 597 -56.88 7.69 -0.94
CA GLU A 597 -57.69 7.82 -2.15
C GLU A 597 -56.85 7.54 -3.41
N GLN A 598 -57.33 6.53 -4.14
CA GLN A 598 -57.27 6.16 -5.56
C GLN A 598 -55.96 6.27 -6.36
#